data_AF-A0A2D2GZH1-F1
#
_entry.id   AF-A0A2D2GZH1-F1
#
_cell.length_a   1.000
_cell.length_b   1.000
_cell.length_c   1.000
_cell.angle_alpha   90.00
_cell.angle_beta   90.00
_cell.angle_gamma   90.00
#
_symmetry.space_group_name_H-M   'P 1'
#
loop_
_entity.id
_entity.type
_entity.pdbx_description
1 polymer ?
#
loop_
_entity_poly.entity_id
_entity_poly.type
_entity_poly.pdbx_seq_one_letter_code
_entity_poly.pdbx_strand_id
1 'polypeptide(L)'
;MGKMHSLIAQYGVDTARTMVTTKAERQVVEAAAEILAEEDCRLGITHAGFAMTALPHKRIEETFWERSGGPHVTLQVSSGLGKGGAPVGVPYGSIARMILLYLQTEAIRTGCGEVELGRSMSAWMGRMGIATGGKNYKLVAEQARRISACRLTFFVQKPGVRAFENGAFVSGGMSLGPLDTTGQGSLWQEKVKLDDNFLRSLRDHPVPVREEALRIIGTKSMAIDIYIWLAYRLHVLSKPTPISWLSLHNQFGGGFAQVKHFKPTFNDALTLAMAVYPEARVDIEMEGLVLHPSPPAIPKVEMARLGLG
;
A
#
# COMPACT_ATOMS: atom_id res chain seq x y z
N MET A 1 -22.41 -5.43 2.43
CA MET A 1 -22.26 -3.96 2.42
C MET A 1 -21.98 -3.48 3.82
N GLY A 2 -20.96 -2.63 3.98
CA GLY A 2 -20.66 -1.96 5.25
C GLY A 2 -21.76 -0.97 5.65
N LYS A 3 -21.81 -0.62 6.95
CA LYS A 3 -22.83 0.28 7.53
C LYS A 3 -22.91 1.63 6.79
N MET A 4 -21.77 2.20 6.41
CA MET A 4 -21.71 3.49 5.70
C MET A 4 -22.26 3.41 4.27
N HIS A 5 -21.95 2.32 3.55
CA HIS A 5 -22.48 2.09 2.20
C HIS A 5 -23.99 1.93 2.20
N SER A 6 -24.53 1.18 3.17
CA SER A 6 -25.98 1.05 3.33
C SER A 6 -26.66 2.38 3.63
N LEU A 7 -26.02 3.24 4.45
CA LEU A 7 -26.52 4.59 4.74
C LEU A 7 -26.58 5.45 3.47
N ILE A 8 -25.51 5.44 2.68
CA ILE A 8 -25.45 6.20 1.41
C ILE A 8 -26.47 5.66 0.41
N ALA A 9 -26.61 4.34 0.29
CA ALA A 9 -27.58 3.72 -0.62
C ALA A 9 -29.03 4.01 -0.22
N GLN A 10 -29.31 4.14 1.08
CA GLN A 10 -30.66 4.37 1.60
C GLN A 10 -31.08 5.85 1.60
N TYR A 11 -30.18 6.76 1.99
CA TYR A 11 -30.51 8.17 2.22
C TYR A 11 -29.83 9.14 1.25
N GLY A 12 -28.91 8.65 0.41
CA GLY A 12 -28.08 9.49 -0.45
C GLY A 12 -26.88 10.10 0.27
N VAL A 13 -25.89 10.53 -0.52
CA VAL A 13 -24.62 11.07 -0.02
C VAL A 13 -24.82 12.36 0.78
N ASP A 14 -25.69 13.26 0.34
CA ASP A 14 -25.89 14.56 1.00
C ASP A 14 -26.50 14.42 2.39
N THR A 15 -27.44 13.49 2.58
CA THR A 15 -27.98 13.18 3.90
C THR A 15 -26.95 12.47 4.77
N ALA A 16 -26.15 11.55 4.22
CA ALA A 16 -25.06 10.95 4.98
C ALA A 16 -24.03 12.00 5.47
N ARG A 17 -23.73 13.03 4.66
CA ARG A 17 -22.84 14.14 5.03
C ARG A 17 -23.37 14.98 6.20
N THR A 18 -24.68 15.19 6.29
CA THR A 18 -25.28 15.97 7.39
C THR A 18 -25.39 15.19 8.69
N MET A 19 -25.43 13.85 8.62
CA MET A 19 -25.48 12.96 9.79
C MET A 19 -24.15 12.82 10.53
N VAL A 20 -23.03 13.20 9.91
CA VAL A 20 -21.68 13.08 10.50
C VAL A 20 -21.17 14.42 11.04
N THR A 21 -20.51 14.37 12.19
CA THR A 21 -20.12 15.60 12.92
C THR A 21 -18.62 15.85 12.85
N THR A 22 -17.81 14.80 12.76
CA THR A 22 -16.36 14.91 12.78
C THR A 22 -15.77 14.97 11.37
N LYS A 23 -14.59 15.58 11.26
CA LYS A 23 -13.83 15.60 10.00
C LYS A 23 -13.46 14.19 9.52
N ALA A 24 -13.15 13.27 10.43
CA ALA A 24 -12.79 11.90 10.10
C ALA A 24 -13.98 11.14 9.51
N GLU A 25 -15.16 11.25 10.13
CA GLU A 25 -16.39 10.63 9.60
C GLU A 25 -16.76 11.20 8.22
N ARG A 26 -16.62 12.52 8.02
CA ARG A 26 -16.82 13.12 6.69
C ARG A 26 -15.88 12.52 5.65
N GLN A 27 -14.60 12.34 5.97
CA GLN A 27 -13.65 11.69 5.06
C GLN A 27 -14.06 10.26 4.70
N VAL A 28 -14.61 9.52 5.66
CA VAL A 28 -15.14 8.16 5.42
C VAL A 28 -16.37 8.20 4.50
N VAL A 29 -17.30 9.14 4.71
CA VAL A 29 -18.47 9.33 3.85
C VAL A 29 -18.04 9.68 2.42
N GLU A 30 -17.13 10.64 2.25
CA GLU A 30 -16.63 11.01 0.92
C GLU A 30 -15.93 9.84 0.23
N ALA A 31 -15.08 9.10 0.95
CA ALA A 31 -14.40 7.93 0.38
C ALA A 31 -15.38 6.83 -0.03
N ALA A 32 -16.42 6.57 0.78
CA ALA A 32 -17.47 5.62 0.47
C ALA A 32 -18.34 6.08 -0.71
N ALA A 33 -18.64 7.37 -0.80
CA ALA A 33 -19.39 7.93 -1.92
C ALA A 33 -18.58 7.86 -3.23
N GLU A 34 -17.29 8.21 -3.17
CA GLU A 34 -16.40 8.18 -4.33
C GLU A 34 -16.26 6.75 -4.86
N ILE A 35 -16.00 5.75 -4.01
CA ILE A 35 -15.86 4.36 -4.49
C ILE A 35 -17.15 3.76 -5.04
N LEU A 36 -18.32 4.21 -4.54
CA LEU A 36 -19.63 3.76 -5.03
C LEU A 36 -19.99 4.41 -6.38
N ALA A 37 -19.42 5.57 -6.69
CA ALA A 37 -19.59 6.25 -7.96
C ALA A 37 -18.65 5.72 -9.06
N GLU A 38 -17.61 4.96 -8.69
CA GLU A 38 -16.68 4.35 -9.65
C GLU A 38 -17.33 3.14 -10.34
N GLU A 39 -17.59 3.29 -11.64
CA GLU A 39 -18.10 2.23 -12.51
C GLU A 39 -17.02 1.21 -12.87
N ASP A 40 -15.76 1.66 -12.91
CA ASP A 40 -14.60 0.83 -13.21
C ASP A 40 -14.07 0.12 -11.96
N CYS A 41 -13.54 -1.09 -12.15
CA CYS A 41 -12.85 -1.85 -11.12
C CYS A 41 -11.47 -2.25 -11.64
N ARG A 42 -10.55 -1.28 -11.75
CA ARG A 42 -9.24 -1.53 -12.34
C ARG A 42 -8.37 -2.34 -11.41
N LEU A 43 -7.81 -3.40 -11.97
CA LEU A 43 -6.91 -4.31 -11.28
C LEU A 43 -5.52 -3.68 -11.09
N GLY A 44 -5.17 -3.47 -9.83
CA GLY A 44 -3.82 -3.22 -9.35
C GLY A 44 -3.21 -4.48 -8.73
N ILE A 45 -1.88 -4.54 -8.67
CA ILE A 45 -1.14 -5.66 -8.08
C ILE A 45 -0.13 -5.14 -7.05
N THR A 46 -0.05 -5.83 -5.93
CA THR A 46 1.01 -5.65 -4.93
C THR A 46 1.53 -7.00 -4.45
N HIS A 47 2.77 -7.06 -3.99
CA HIS A 47 3.38 -8.26 -3.44
C HIS A 47 2.76 -8.62 -2.08
N ALA A 48 2.46 -9.91 -1.85
CA ALA A 48 1.83 -10.40 -0.62
C ALA A 48 2.62 -10.09 0.67
N GLY A 49 3.93 -9.92 0.56
CA GLY A 49 4.77 -9.45 1.67
C GLY A 49 4.30 -8.13 2.26
N PHE A 50 3.69 -7.23 1.47
CA PHE A 50 3.12 -5.96 1.94
C PHE A 50 1.70 -6.08 2.52
N ALA A 51 1.02 -7.21 2.30
CA ALA A 51 -0.21 -7.53 3.03
C ALA A 51 0.11 -8.11 4.42
N MET A 52 1.27 -8.78 4.55
CA MET A 52 1.69 -9.43 5.79
C MET A 52 2.57 -8.51 6.65
N THR A 53 3.34 -7.61 6.05
CA THR A 53 4.26 -6.69 6.76
C THR A 53 4.05 -5.26 6.28
N ALA A 54 4.72 -4.29 6.89
CA ALA A 54 4.58 -2.89 6.52
C ALA A 54 5.93 -2.15 6.50
N LEU A 55 6.06 -1.21 5.55
CA LEU A 55 7.09 -0.16 5.60
C LEU A 55 6.77 0.82 6.73
N PRO A 56 7.74 1.64 7.18
CA PRO A 56 7.45 2.71 8.12
C PRO A 56 6.32 3.64 7.62
N HIS A 57 5.41 4.03 8.51
CA HIS A 57 4.35 5.00 8.17
C HIS A 57 4.85 6.45 8.19
N LYS A 58 5.93 6.72 8.93
CA LYS A 58 6.61 8.00 9.05
C LYS A 58 8.10 7.83 8.78
N ARG A 59 8.80 8.93 8.56
CA ARG A 59 10.27 8.95 8.46
C ARG A 59 10.87 8.41 9.76
N ILE A 60 11.91 7.59 9.60
CA ILE A 60 12.77 7.12 10.69
C ILE A 60 14.20 7.61 10.43
N GLU A 61 15.01 7.70 11.47
CA GLU A 61 16.42 8.13 11.38
C GLU A 61 17.35 6.94 11.10
N GLU A 62 16.92 5.77 11.53
CA GLU A 62 17.60 4.50 11.39
C GLU A 62 17.78 4.10 9.93
N THR A 63 18.90 3.43 9.67
CA THR A 63 19.23 2.89 8.35
C THR A 63 18.66 1.49 8.13
N PHE A 64 18.00 0.93 9.13
CA PHE A 64 17.45 -0.41 9.10
C PHE A 64 16.05 -0.40 9.70
N TRP A 65 15.14 -1.11 9.04
CA TRP A 65 13.77 -1.33 9.48
C TRP A 65 13.47 -2.82 9.47
N GLU A 66 12.89 -3.32 10.55
CA GLU A 66 12.39 -4.68 10.63
C GLU A 66 10.94 -4.69 11.06
N ARG A 67 10.14 -5.56 10.42
CA ARG A 67 8.76 -5.78 10.80
C ARG A 67 8.32 -7.22 10.66
N SER A 68 7.77 -7.77 11.75
CA SER A 68 7.12 -9.07 11.75
C SER A 68 5.66 -8.96 11.30
N GLY A 69 5.27 -9.86 10.41
CA GLY A 69 3.92 -10.02 9.89
C GLY A 69 3.15 -11.19 10.49
N GLY A 70 3.49 -11.56 11.73
CA GLY A 70 3.06 -12.80 12.37
C GLY A 70 4.21 -13.80 12.51
N PRO A 71 3.92 -15.06 12.90
CA PRO A 71 4.96 -16.02 13.28
C PRO A 71 5.86 -16.49 12.14
N HIS A 72 5.44 -16.27 10.88
CA HIS A 72 6.06 -16.90 9.72
C HIS A 72 6.69 -15.94 8.72
N VAL A 73 6.50 -14.62 8.87
CA VAL A 73 7.01 -13.64 7.90
C VAL A 73 7.64 -12.46 8.61
N THR A 74 8.85 -12.09 8.20
CA THR A 74 9.54 -10.86 8.62
C THR A 74 10.04 -10.12 7.40
N LEU A 75 9.80 -8.81 7.33
CA LEU A 75 10.38 -7.90 6.36
C LEU A 75 11.54 -7.15 7.02
N GLN A 76 12.71 -7.22 6.41
CA GLN A 76 13.83 -6.34 6.70
C GLN A 76 14.05 -5.39 5.53
N VAL A 77 14.29 -4.11 5.81
CA VAL A 77 14.63 -3.10 4.82
C VAL A 77 15.86 -2.34 5.29
N SER A 78 16.91 -2.36 4.49
CA SER A 78 18.12 -1.58 4.74
C SER A 78 18.22 -0.40 3.78
N SER A 79 18.63 0.74 4.32
CA SER A 79 18.95 1.93 3.57
C SER A 79 20.10 1.65 2.60
N GLY A 80 19.98 2.16 1.38
CA GLY A 80 21.14 2.30 0.49
C GLY A 80 22.04 3.46 0.89
N LEU A 81 23.18 3.57 0.22
CA LEU A 81 24.12 4.67 0.37
C LEU A 81 24.04 5.60 -0.85
N GLY A 82 24.09 6.91 -0.60
CA GLY A 82 24.20 7.93 -1.64
C GLY A 82 25.65 8.19 -2.04
N LYS A 83 25.83 9.18 -2.92
CA LYS A 83 27.18 9.70 -3.24
C LYS A 83 27.85 10.18 -1.94
N GLY A 84 29.09 9.75 -1.71
CA GLY A 84 29.83 10.05 -0.48
C GLY A 84 29.55 9.14 0.72
N GLY A 85 28.81 8.03 0.53
CA GLY A 85 28.62 7.01 1.57
C GLY A 85 27.58 7.36 2.64
N ALA A 86 26.90 8.51 2.53
CA ALA A 86 25.84 8.88 3.46
C ALA A 86 24.56 8.05 3.21
N PRO A 87 23.87 7.56 4.27
CA PRO A 87 22.63 6.83 4.10
C PRO A 87 21.53 7.65 3.41
N VAL A 88 20.86 7.03 2.44
CA VAL A 88 19.67 7.59 1.76
C VAL A 88 18.44 7.56 2.69
N GLY A 89 18.41 6.55 3.57
CA GLY A 89 17.34 6.15 4.46
C GLY A 89 16.36 5.17 3.81
N VAL A 90 15.52 4.52 4.64
CA VAL A 90 14.50 3.57 4.18
C VAL A 90 13.27 4.29 3.58
N PRO A 91 12.54 3.69 2.63
CA PRO A 91 11.28 4.24 2.11
C PRO A 91 10.17 4.20 3.16
N TYR A 92 9.28 5.20 3.16
CA TYR A 92 8.23 5.33 4.15
C TYR A 92 6.99 6.09 3.63
N GLY A 93 5.91 6.01 4.40
CA GLY A 93 4.71 6.81 4.17
C GLY A 93 3.90 6.36 2.94
N SER A 94 2.89 7.16 2.59
CA SER A 94 1.94 6.79 1.54
C SER A 94 2.54 6.92 0.14
N ILE A 95 3.38 7.93 -0.09
CA ILE A 95 4.01 8.16 -1.39
C ILE A 95 4.88 6.96 -1.81
N ALA A 96 5.67 6.38 -0.90
CA ALA A 96 6.44 5.18 -1.22
C ALA A 96 5.54 4.01 -1.62
N ARG A 97 4.41 3.83 -0.93
CA ARG A 97 3.43 2.78 -1.23
C ARG A 97 2.77 2.98 -2.59
N MET A 98 2.41 4.22 -2.93
CA MET A 98 1.83 4.53 -4.24
C MET A 98 2.83 4.30 -5.38
N ILE A 99 4.11 4.67 -5.18
CA ILE A 99 5.18 4.34 -6.15
C ILE A 99 5.29 2.82 -6.32
N LEU A 100 5.40 2.07 -5.24
CA LEU A 100 5.53 0.61 -5.30
C LEU A 100 4.31 -0.04 -5.93
N LEU A 101 3.09 0.41 -5.61
CA LEU A 101 1.86 -0.08 -6.22
C LEU A 101 1.88 0.11 -7.73
N TYR A 102 2.25 1.31 -8.20
CA TYR A 102 2.34 1.61 -9.63
C TYR A 102 3.36 0.71 -10.32
N LEU A 103 4.58 0.61 -9.77
CA LEU A 103 5.66 -0.20 -10.35
C LEU A 103 5.27 -1.69 -10.43
N GLN A 104 4.71 -2.24 -9.35
CA GLN A 104 4.30 -3.65 -9.30
C GLN A 104 3.16 -3.92 -10.28
N THR A 105 2.16 -3.04 -10.33
CA THR A 105 1.02 -3.18 -11.22
C THR A 105 1.45 -3.14 -12.69
N GLU A 106 2.23 -2.15 -13.10
CA GLU A 106 2.66 -2.00 -14.49
C GLU A 106 3.57 -3.15 -14.93
N ALA A 107 4.45 -3.64 -14.04
CA ALA A 107 5.35 -4.75 -14.38
C ALA A 107 4.58 -6.08 -14.63
N ILE A 108 3.50 -6.30 -13.88
CA ILE A 108 2.63 -7.47 -14.09
C ILE A 108 1.73 -7.26 -15.31
N ARG A 109 1.12 -6.08 -15.45
CA ARG A 109 0.23 -5.74 -16.56
C ARG A 109 0.93 -5.84 -17.93
N THR A 110 2.18 -5.41 -18.02
CA THR A 110 2.97 -5.47 -19.27
C THR A 110 3.70 -6.80 -19.46
N GLY A 111 3.77 -7.63 -18.42
CA GLY A 111 4.60 -8.84 -18.42
C GLY A 111 6.12 -8.57 -18.47
N CYS A 112 6.54 -7.30 -18.38
CA CYS A 112 7.92 -6.87 -18.48
C CYS A 112 8.40 -6.22 -17.17
N GLY A 113 9.67 -6.42 -16.81
CA GLY A 113 10.28 -5.73 -15.67
C GLY A 113 10.57 -4.25 -15.93
N GLU A 114 10.51 -3.77 -17.18
CA GLU A 114 10.66 -2.36 -17.52
C GLU A 114 9.31 -1.63 -17.46
N VAL A 115 9.18 -0.74 -16.49
CA VAL A 115 7.97 0.05 -16.25
C VAL A 115 8.15 1.47 -16.78
N GLU A 116 7.20 1.91 -17.59
CA GLU A 116 7.15 3.29 -18.08
C GLU A 116 6.61 4.23 -17.01
N LEU A 117 7.37 5.28 -16.66
CA LEU A 117 6.96 6.35 -15.74
C LEU A 117 6.17 7.45 -16.46
N GLY A 118 6.33 7.56 -17.78
CA GLY A 118 5.75 8.62 -18.61
C GLY A 118 6.78 9.69 -18.99
N ARG A 119 6.34 10.78 -19.64
CA ARG A 119 7.22 11.82 -20.20
C ARG A 119 7.71 12.88 -19.19
N SER A 120 7.16 12.87 -17.97
CA SER A 120 7.54 13.82 -16.91
C SER A 120 7.08 13.34 -15.53
N MET A 121 7.63 13.94 -14.48
CA MET A 121 7.18 13.74 -13.10
C MET A 121 5.70 14.04 -12.93
N SER A 122 5.19 15.10 -13.55
CA SER A 122 3.76 15.46 -13.51
C SER A 122 2.89 14.33 -14.06
N ALA A 123 3.29 13.78 -15.21
CA ALA A 123 2.58 12.68 -15.84
C ALA A 123 2.59 11.42 -14.96
N TRP A 124 3.75 11.10 -14.37
CA TRP A 124 3.88 9.97 -13.46
C TRP A 124 3.00 10.11 -12.21
N MET A 125 3.04 11.30 -11.58
CA MET A 125 2.18 11.62 -10.44
C MET A 125 0.70 11.52 -10.78
N GLY A 126 0.30 11.99 -11.97
CA GLY A 126 -1.07 11.85 -12.47
C GLY A 126 -1.50 10.39 -12.60
N ARG A 127 -0.64 9.52 -13.14
CA ARG A 127 -0.91 8.07 -13.21
C ARG A 127 -1.05 7.41 -11.85
N MET A 128 -0.32 7.88 -10.84
CA MET A 128 -0.45 7.42 -9.45
C MET A 128 -1.63 8.04 -8.71
N GLY A 129 -2.38 8.97 -9.32
CA GLY A 129 -3.44 9.73 -8.65
C GLY A 129 -2.93 10.69 -7.57
N ILE A 130 -1.67 11.11 -7.64
CA ILE A 130 -1.06 12.03 -6.69
C ILE A 130 -1.20 13.46 -7.23
N ALA A 131 -1.81 14.34 -6.44
CA ALA A 131 -1.96 15.74 -6.81
C ALA A 131 -0.60 16.42 -7.07
N THR A 132 -0.52 17.17 -8.16
CA THR A 132 0.70 17.89 -8.56
C THR A 132 0.91 19.14 -7.71
N GLY A 133 2.15 19.36 -7.27
CA GLY A 133 2.54 20.58 -6.54
C GLY A 133 3.90 20.44 -5.85
N GLY A 134 4.63 21.53 -5.66
CA GLY A 134 6.06 21.49 -5.28
C GLY A 134 6.39 20.62 -4.06
N LYS A 135 5.51 20.57 -3.06
CA LYS A 135 5.66 19.66 -1.90
C LYS A 135 5.60 18.18 -2.31
N ASN A 136 4.60 17.80 -3.11
CA ASN A 136 4.43 16.41 -3.53
C ASN A 136 5.53 15.98 -4.50
N TYR A 137 6.01 16.88 -5.37
CA TYR A 137 7.18 16.63 -6.22
C TYR A 137 8.41 16.25 -5.38
N LYS A 138 8.73 17.04 -4.35
CA LYS A 138 9.85 16.76 -3.44
C LYS A 138 9.68 15.41 -2.73
N LEU A 139 8.48 15.10 -2.26
CA LEU A 139 8.19 13.82 -1.59
C LEU A 139 8.31 12.62 -2.54
N VAL A 140 7.79 12.71 -3.75
CA VAL A 140 7.89 11.64 -4.77
C VAL A 140 9.35 11.42 -5.14
N ALA A 141 10.11 12.48 -5.41
CA ALA A 141 11.53 12.38 -5.69
C ALA A 141 12.31 11.76 -4.53
N GLU A 142 12.02 12.17 -3.29
CA GLU A 142 12.67 11.61 -2.11
C GLU A 142 12.39 10.11 -1.97
N GLN A 143 11.11 9.70 -2.05
CA GLN A 143 10.74 8.30 -1.86
C GLN A 143 11.22 7.42 -3.01
N ALA A 144 11.20 7.91 -4.25
CA ALA A 144 11.78 7.20 -5.37
C ALA A 144 13.30 6.99 -5.19
N ARG A 145 14.04 7.99 -4.70
CA ARG A 145 15.46 7.84 -4.38
C ARG A 145 15.69 6.77 -3.30
N ARG A 146 14.86 6.73 -2.26
CA ARG A 146 14.92 5.72 -1.20
C ARG A 146 14.62 4.32 -1.72
N ILE A 147 13.56 4.17 -2.50
CA ILE A 147 13.16 2.90 -3.16
C ILE A 147 14.28 2.40 -4.10
N SER A 148 14.90 3.31 -4.84
CA SER A 148 16.01 3.02 -5.75
C SER A 148 17.26 2.49 -5.07
N ALA A 149 17.50 2.89 -3.82
CA ALA A 149 18.74 2.61 -3.12
C ALA A 149 18.60 1.50 -2.07
N CYS A 150 17.40 1.31 -1.49
CA CYS A 150 17.21 0.36 -0.40
C CYS A 150 17.28 -1.10 -0.88
N ARG A 151 17.63 -1.98 0.05
CA ARG A 151 17.48 -3.43 -0.12
C ARG A 151 16.40 -3.94 0.81
N LEU A 152 15.72 -5.00 0.38
CA LEU A 152 14.72 -5.68 1.20
C LEU A 152 15.01 -7.16 1.29
N THR A 153 14.61 -7.77 2.39
CA THR A 153 14.63 -9.22 2.56
C THR A 153 13.35 -9.67 3.23
N PHE A 154 12.64 -10.59 2.59
CA PHE A 154 11.54 -11.32 3.19
C PHE A 154 12.06 -12.63 3.75
N PHE A 155 11.87 -12.84 5.05
CA PHE A 155 12.12 -14.12 5.70
C PHE A 155 10.81 -14.85 5.85
N VAL A 156 10.73 -16.06 5.32
CA VAL A 156 9.55 -16.93 5.45
C VAL A 156 9.93 -18.19 6.21
N GLN A 157 9.31 -18.38 7.37
CA GLN A 157 9.51 -19.54 8.23
C GLN A 157 8.27 -20.45 8.13
N LYS A 158 8.39 -21.55 7.39
CA LYS A 158 7.40 -22.64 7.38
C LYS A 158 7.96 -23.84 8.16
N PRO A 159 7.12 -24.72 8.73
CA PRO A 159 7.61 -25.94 9.35
C PRO A 159 8.52 -26.73 8.39
N GLY A 160 9.78 -26.93 8.78
CA GLY A 160 10.79 -27.64 7.98
C GLY A 160 11.46 -26.84 6.85
N VAL A 161 11.07 -25.59 6.59
CA VAL A 161 11.65 -24.75 5.53
C VAL A 161 11.92 -23.34 6.04
N ARG A 162 13.20 -22.93 6.02
CA ARG A 162 13.61 -21.53 6.15
C ARG A 162 13.97 -21.01 4.77
N ALA A 163 13.10 -20.18 4.20
CA ALA A 163 13.37 -19.49 2.95
C ALA A 163 13.60 -18.00 3.25
N PHE A 164 14.50 -17.38 2.50
CA PHE A 164 14.60 -15.94 2.46
C PHE A 164 14.75 -15.49 1.01
N GLU A 165 14.13 -14.35 0.70
CA GLU A 165 14.24 -13.71 -0.59
C GLU A 165 14.82 -12.33 -0.39
N ASN A 166 15.99 -12.09 -0.99
CA ASN A 166 16.73 -10.85 -0.87
C ASN A 166 16.82 -10.17 -2.24
N GLY A 167 16.51 -8.88 -2.29
CA GLY A 167 16.53 -8.10 -3.51
C GLY A 167 16.53 -6.59 -3.27
N ALA A 168 16.42 -5.86 -4.36
CA ALA A 168 16.03 -4.45 -4.37
C ALA A 168 14.60 -4.34 -4.94
N PHE A 169 13.99 -3.15 -4.91
CA PHE A 169 12.74 -2.94 -5.65
C PHE A 169 12.98 -2.77 -7.15
N VAL A 170 14.08 -2.11 -7.48
CA VAL A 170 14.49 -1.77 -8.84
C VAL A 170 15.96 -2.12 -9.04
N SER A 171 16.33 -2.57 -10.23
CA SER A 171 17.71 -2.99 -10.54
C SER A 171 18.66 -1.82 -10.80
N GLY A 172 18.11 -0.62 -11.04
CA GLY A 172 18.84 0.61 -11.26
C GLY A 172 18.13 1.80 -10.63
N GLY A 173 18.84 2.92 -10.46
CA GLY A 173 18.26 4.10 -9.84
C GLY A 173 17.24 4.81 -10.74
N MET A 174 16.16 5.33 -10.17
CA MET A 174 15.23 6.23 -10.86
C MET A 174 15.85 7.63 -10.97
N SER A 175 16.28 8.02 -12.17
CA SER A 175 16.71 9.41 -12.44
C SER A 175 15.49 10.28 -12.71
N LEU A 176 15.04 10.96 -11.68
CA LEU A 176 13.98 11.97 -11.75
C LEU A 176 14.71 13.31 -11.92
N GLY A 177 14.55 13.99 -13.06
CA GLY A 177 15.27 15.22 -13.40
C GLY A 177 15.24 16.31 -12.32
N PRO A 178 16.03 17.40 -12.46
CA PRO A 178 16.21 18.39 -11.39
C PRO A 178 14.88 18.98 -10.91
N LEU A 179 14.78 19.20 -9.60
CA LEU A 179 13.68 19.96 -8.99
C LEU A 179 13.93 21.48 -9.00
N ASP A 180 15.16 21.93 -9.30
CA ASP A 180 15.57 23.34 -9.32
C ASP A 180 16.43 23.66 -10.56
N THR A 181 16.28 24.89 -11.05
CA THR A 181 16.77 25.46 -12.33
C THR A 181 18.27 25.76 -12.40
N THR A 182 19.13 25.03 -11.68
CA THR A 182 20.58 25.30 -11.67
C THR A 182 21.39 24.14 -12.22
N GLY A 183 21.54 24.14 -13.56
CA GLY A 183 22.81 23.79 -14.21
C GLY A 183 23.36 22.38 -14.01
N GLN A 184 22.62 21.35 -14.44
CA GLN A 184 23.12 20.20 -15.24
C GLN A 184 21.93 19.27 -15.49
N GLY A 185 21.58 19.10 -16.77
CA GLY A 185 20.40 18.34 -17.18
C GLY A 185 20.47 16.88 -16.79
N SER A 186 19.90 16.52 -15.63
CA SER A 186 19.59 15.14 -15.32
C SER A 186 18.38 14.76 -16.18
N LEU A 187 18.60 13.89 -17.16
CA LEU A 187 17.56 13.39 -18.04
C LEU A 187 16.49 12.70 -17.19
N TRP A 188 15.23 13.10 -17.39
CA TRP A 188 14.08 12.39 -16.86
C TRP A 188 14.09 10.99 -17.45
N GLN A 189 14.20 9.98 -16.59
CA GLN A 189 14.17 8.61 -17.02
C GLN A 189 12.72 8.18 -17.22
N GLU A 190 12.34 7.90 -18.46
CA GLU A 190 10.98 7.50 -18.80
C GLU A 190 10.67 6.06 -18.38
N LYS A 191 11.69 5.24 -18.09
CA LYS A 191 11.55 3.83 -17.75
C LYS A 191 12.39 3.44 -16.54
N VAL A 192 11.87 2.56 -15.69
CA VAL A 192 12.64 1.94 -14.60
C VAL A 192 12.52 0.42 -14.68
N LYS A 193 13.62 -0.30 -14.45
CA LYS A 193 13.62 -1.76 -14.42
C LYS A 193 13.46 -2.25 -12.98
N LEU A 194 12.46 -3.10 -12.72
CA LEU A 194 12.31 -3.83 -11.46
C LEU A 194 13.46 -4.82 -11.29
N ASP A 195 13.84 -5.06 -10.05
CA ASP A 195 14.80 -6.12 -9.73
C ASP A 195 14.23 -7.49 -10.14
N ASP A 196 15.05 -8.33 -10.77
CA ASP A 196 14.58 -9.61 -11.33
C ASP A 196 14.16 -10.60 -10.21
N ASN A 197 14.78 -10.54 -9.02
CA ASN A 197 14.33 -11.37 -7.88
C ASN A 197 12.98 -10.87 -7.37
N PHE A 198 12.83 -9.56 -7.22
CA PHE A 198 11.58 -8.96 -6.76
C PHE A 198 10.43 -9.20 -7.75
N LEU A 199 10.68 -9.10 -9.06
CA LEU A 199 9.67 -9.39 -10.08
C LEU A 199 9.23 -10.86 -10.08
N ARG A 200 10.16 -11.81 -9.90
CA ARG A 200 9.80 -13.23 -9.75
C ARG A 200 8.92 -13.46 -8.52
N SER A 201 9.35 -12.96 -7.38
CA SER A 201 8.60 -13.03 -6.12
C SER A 201 7.20 -12.40 -6.24
N LEU A 202 7.09 -11.25 -6.91
CA LEU A 202 5.81 -10.59 -7.21
C LEU A 202 4.86 -11.47 -8.05
N ARG A 203 5.38 -12.22 -9.02
CA ARG A 203 4.60 -13.14 -9.86
C ARG A 203 4.15 -14.38 -9.09
N ASP A 204 4.99 -14.87 -8.18
CA ASP A 204 4.67 -16.04 -7.36
C ASP A 204 3.69 -15.69 -6.23
N HIS A 205 3.69 -14.43 -5.78
CA HIS A 205 2.90 -13.95 -4.64
C HIS A 205 2.12 -12.65 -4.93
N PRO A 206 1.25 -12.59 -5.95
CA PRO A 206 0.48 -11.41 -6.29
C PRO A 206 -0.73 -11.25 -5.37
N VAL A 207 -1.03 -10.01 -4.99
CA VAL A 207 -2.28 -9.62 -4.32
C VAL A 207 -3.04 -8.66 -5.21
N PRO A 208 -4.18 -9.09 -5.76
CA PRO A 208 -5.11 -8.24 -6.50
C PRO A 208 -5.74 -7.18 -5.61
N VAL A 209 -5.73 -5.93 -6.08
CA VAL A 209 -6.29 -4.77 -5.38
C VAL A 209 -7.01 -3.85 -6.36
N ARG A 210 -7.96 -3.04 -5.87
CA ARG A 210 -8.65 -2.04 -6.68
C ARG A 210 -7.86 -0.73 -6.70
N GLU A 211 -7.47 -0.28 -7.89
CA GLU A 211 -6.71 0.96 -8.03
C GLU A 211 -7.49 2.18 -7.53
N GLU A 212 -8.78 2.24 -7.81
CA GLU A 212 -9.65 3.35 -7.37
C GLU A 212 -9.66 3.46 -5.85
N ALA A 213 -9.80 2.33 -5.14
CA ALA A 213 -9.81 2.28 -3.69
C ALA A 213 -8.50 2.85 -3.11
N LEU A 214 -7.36 2.43 -3.68
CA LEU A 214 -6.04 2.89 -3.26
C LEU A 214 -5.78 4.36 -3.61
N ARG A 215 -6.31 4.86 -4.72
CA ARG A 215 -6.27 6.28 -5.10
C ARG A 215 -6.99 7.14 -4.06
N ILE A 216 -8.20 6.76 -3.68
CA ILE A 216 -9.05 7.49 -2.72
C ILE A 216 -8.37 7.60 -1.35
N ILE A 217 -7.80 6.50 -0.84
CA ILE A 217 -7.10 6.49 0.46
C ILE A 217 -5.61 6.81 0.35
N GLY A 218 -5.13 7.20 -0.84
CA GLY A 218 -3.72 7.27 -1.22
C GLY A 218 -2.84 8.22 -0.40
N THR A 219 -3.44 9.05 0.46
CA THR A 219 -2.73 9.93 1.40
C THR A 219 -2.52 9.33 2.79
N LYS A 220 -3.09 8.15 3.06
CA LYS A 220 -3.13 7.53 4.39
C LYS A 220 -2.43 6.18 4.37
N SER A 221 -1.13 6.17 4.69
CA SER A 221 -0.29 4.96 4.61
C SER A 221 -0.82 3.77 5.40
N MET A 222 -1.39 3.98 6.59
CA MET A 222 -1.99 2.91 7.38
C MET A 222 -3.29 2.37 6.77
N ALA A 223 -4.12 3.23 6.17
CA ALA A 223 -5.34 2.78 5.49
C ALA A 223 -5.00 1.96 4.24
N ILE A 224 -3.97 2.34 3.48
CA ILE A 224 -3.44 1.57 2.34
C ILE A 224 -3.06 0.16 2.79
N ASP A 225 -2.23 0.04 3.83
CA ASP A 225 -1.77 -1.27 4.29
C ASP A 225 -2.92 -2.13 4.85
N ILE A 226 -3.87 -1.52 5.58
CA ILE A 226 -5.06 -2.24 6.08
C ILE A 226 -5.93 -2.70 4.91
N TYR A 227 -6.16 -1.87 3.91
CA TYR A 227 -6.93 -2.26 2.72
C TYR A 227 -6.28 -3.46 2.00
N ILE A 228 -4.96 -3.41 1.76
CA ILE A 228 -4.21 -4.52 1.15
C ILE A 228 -4.30 -5.78 2.01
N TRP A 229 -4.17 -5.66 3.34
CA TRP A 229 -4.30 -6.77 4.27
C TRP A 229 -5.70 -7.41 4.25
N LEU A 230 -6.76 -6.60 4.19
CA LEU A 230 -8.13 -7.09 4.07
C LEU A 230 -8.36 -7.75 2.70
N ALA A 231 -7.88 -7.16 1.61
CA ALA A 231 -7.99 -7.73 0.26
C ALA A 231 -7.31 -9.11 0.19
N TYR A 232 -6.14 -9.24 0.81
CA TYR A 232 -5.40 -10.49 0.89
C TYR A 232 -6.11 -11.56 1.74
N ARG A 233 -6.73 -11.18 2.87
CA ARG A 233 -7.22 -12.16 3.85
C ARG A 233 -8.69 -12.53 3.73
N LEU A 234 -9.58 -11.56 3.51
CA LEU A 234 -11.02 -11.80 3.74
C LEU A 234 -11.61 -12.87 2.80
N HIS A 235 -11.12 -12.95 1.57
CA HIS A 235 -11.65 -13.87 0.56
C HIS A 235 -11.20 -15.33 0.73
N VAL A 236 -10.14 -15.58 1.51
CA VAL A 236 -9.65 -16.94 1.79
C VAL A 236 -10.15 -17.50 3.13
N LEU A 237 -10.82 -16.69 3.95
CA LEU A 237 -11.37 -17.15 5.22
C LEU A 237 -12.55 -18.09 4.98
N SER A 238 -12.60 -19.20 5.72
CA SER A 238 -13.74 -20.12 5.74
C SER A 238 -14.70 -19.87 6.91
N LYS A 239 -14.25 -19.13 7.93
CA LYS A 239 -15.02 -18.83 9.14
C LYS A 239 -14.60 -17.51 9.77
N PRO A 240 -15.45 -16.90 10.62
CA PRO A 240 -15.06 -15.76 11.44
C PRO A 240 -13.77 -16.06 12.21
N THR A 241 -12.80 -15.15 12.10
CA THR A 241 -11.45 -15.35 12.64
C THR A 241 -11.05 -14.16 13.50
N PRO A 242 -10.91 -14.36 14.83
CA PRO A 242 -10.47 -13.31 15.73
C PRO A 242 -8.98 -13.01 15.54
N ILE A 243 -8.62 -11.73 15.58
CA ILE A 243 -7.24 -11.24 15.51
C ILE A 243 -7.02 -10.27 16.66
N SER A 244 -6.09 -10.60 17.57
CA SER A 244 -5.84 -9.78 18.76
C SER A 244 -5.23 -8.42 18.44
N TRP A 245 -5.49 -7.43 19.30
CA TRP A 245 -4.84 -6.12 19.21
C TRP A 245 -3.31 -6.20 19.26
N LEU A 246 -2.75 -7.14 20.00
CA LEU A 246 -1.31 -7.37 20.06
C LEU A 246 -0.77 -7.81 18.68
N SER A 247 -1.46 -8.71 17.99
CA SER A 247 -1.06 -9.16 16.65
C SER A 247 -1.10 -8.01 15.64
N LEU A 248 -2.17 -7.19 15.69
CA LEU A 248 -2.30 -6.00 14.84
C LEU A 248 -1.22 -4.97 15.15
N HIS A 249 -0.91 -4.76 16.43
CA HIS A 249 0.15 -3.86 16.85
C HIS A 249 1.53 -4.36 16.43
N ASN A 250 1.79 -5.67 16.43
CA ASN A 250 3.03 -6.25 15.92
C ASN A 250 3.19 -6.08 14.40
N GLN A 251 2.08 -6.04 13.66
CA GLN A 251 2.09 -5.86 12.21
C GLN A 251 2.15 -4.37 11.81
N PHE A 252 1.23 -3.53 12.29
CA PHE A 252 1.04 -2.14 11.84
C PHE A 252 1.52 -1.07 12.84
N GLY A 253 1.67 -1.43 14.11
CA GLY A 253 1.99 -0.51 15.21
C GLY A 253 3.44 -0.03 15.32
N GLY A 254 4.26 -0.09 14.28
CA GLY A 254 5.72 0.13 14.39
C GLY A 254 6.13 1.55 14.79
N GLY A 255 5.22 2.52 14.64
CA GLY A 255 5.40 3.89 15.14
C GLY A 255 4.79 4.15 16.52
N PHE A 256 4.35 3.11 17.24
CA PHE A 256 3.66 3.23 18.52
C PHE A 256 4.33 2.37 19.58
N ALA A 257 4.73 2.98 20.70
CA ALA A 257 5.33 2.25 21.81
C ALA A 257 4.35 1.31 22.53
N GLN A 258 3.06 1.65 22.55
CA GLN A 258 2.04 0.89 23.28
C GLN A 258 0.77 0.68 22.46
N VAL A 259 0.16 -0.50 22.60
CA VAL A 259 -1.09 -0.89 21.92
C VAL A 259 -2.21 0.14 22.15
N LYS A 260 -2.34 0.67 23.37
CA LYS A 260 -3.40 1.65 23.72
C LYS A 260 -3.37 2.92 22.87
N HIS A 261 -2.19 3.36 22.44
CA HIS A 261 -2.02 4.54 21.58
C HIS A 261 -2.21 4.21 20.10
N PHE A 262 -2.04 2.94 19.74
CA PHE A 262 -2.22 2.43 18.39
C PHE A 262 -3.69 2.23 18.02
N LYS A 263 -4.52 1.69 18.95
CA LYS A 263 -5.93 1.34 18.66
C LYS A 263 -6.72 2.49 18.01
N PRO A 264 -6.68 3.75 18.51
CA PRO A 264 -7.46 4.83 17.90
C PRO A 264 -7.06 5.11 16.45
N THR A 265 -5.76 5.24 16.19
CA THR A 265 -5.25 5.49 14.82
C THR A 265 -5.54 4.33 13.89
N PHE A 266 -5.44 3.09 14.38
CA PHE A 266 -5.79 1.91 13.60
C PHE A 266 -7.28 1.86 13.26
N ASN A 267 -8.16 2.16 14.21
CA ASN A 267 -9.62 2.17 13.99
C ASN A 267 -10.04 3.22 12.96
N ASP A 268 -9.46 4.42 13.03
CA ASP A 268 -9.71 5.47 12.03
C ASP A 268 -9.28 5.01 10.63
N ALA A 269 -8.09 4.40 10.53
CA ALA A 269 -7.56 3.89 9.27
C ALA A 269 -8.34 2.68 8.75
N LEU A 270 -8.79 1.78 9.63
CA LEU A 270 -9.64 0.63 9.31
C LEU A 270 -10.99 1.07 8.76
N THR A 271 -11.62 2.05 9.42
CA THR A 271 -12.91 2.60 8.97
C THR A 271 -12.79 3.18 7.57
N LEU A 272 -11.71 3.91 7.29
CA LEU A 272 -11.43 4.44 5.96
C LEU A 272 -11.13 3.34 4.93
N ALA A 273 -10.37 2.31 5.29
CA ALA A 273 -10.08 1.18 4.41
C ALA A 273 -11.35 0.38 4.06
N MET A 274 -12.24 0.18 5.03
CA MET A 274 -13.55 -0.44 4.80
C MET A 274 -14.47 0.44 3.95
N ALA A 275 -14.36 1.77 4.07
CA ALA A 275 -15.12 2.71 3.24
C ALA A 275 -14.87 2.49 1.74
N VAL A 276 -13.65 2.11 1.35
CA VAL A 276 -13.28 1.83 -0.04
C VAL A 276 -13.30 0.33 -0.39
N TYR A 277 -13.83 -0.51 0.49
CA TYR A 277 -14.03 -1.95 0.27
C TYR A 277 -15.43 -2.36 0.75
N PRO A 278 -16.49 -2.07 -0.02
CA PRO A 278 -17.89 -2.20 0.41
C PRO A 278 -18.30 -3.61 0.88
N GLU A 279 -17.62 -4.64 0.39
CA GLU A 279 -17.86 -6.05 0.70
C GLU A 279 -17.16 -6.51 1.99
N ALA A 280 -16.18 -5.75 2.49
CA ALA A 280 -15.40 -6.10 3.67
C ALA A 280 -16.28 -6.15 4.93
N ARG A 281 -16.16 -7.26 5.68
CA ARG A 281 -16.88 -7.48 6.93
C ARG A 281 -15.88 -7.72 8.06
N VAL A 282 -15.81 -6.75 8.96
CA VAL A 282 -14.88 -6.72 10.09
C VAL A 282 -15.63 -6.13 11.29
N ASP A 283 -15.63 -6.84 12.41
CA ASP A 283 -16.14 -6.31 13.68
C ASP A 283 -15.00 -5.89 14.59
N ILE A 284 -15.17 -4.76 15.28
CA ILE A 284 -14.22 -4.26 16.28
C ILE A 284 -14.70 -4.72 17.65
N GLU A 285 -13.85 -5.48 18.34
CA GLU A 285 -14.12 -6.01 19.67
C GLU A 285 -13.09 -5.53 20.71
N MET A 286 -13.36 -5.79 21.99
CA MET A 286 -12.50 -5.35 23.10
C MET A 286 -11.07 -5.90 22.95
N GLU A 287 -10.96 -7.19 22.62
CA GLU A 287 -9.71 -7.94 22.52
C GLU A 287 -9.03 -7.83 21.14
N GLY A 288 -9.74 -7.35 20.11
CA GLY A 288 -9.18 -7.25 18.77
C GLY A 288 -10.22 -6.97 17.70
N LEU A 289 -10.06 -7.64 16.56
CA LEU A 289 -11.02 -7.63 15.46
C LEU A 289 -11.52 -9.04 15.20
N VAL A 290 -12.74 -9.15 14.67
CA VAL A 290 -13.23 -10.39 14.07
C VAL A 290 -13.33 -10.18 12.56
N LEU A 291 -12.50 -10.91 11.81
CA LEU A 291 -12.55 -10.91 10.35
C LEU A 291 -13.57 -11.94 9.89
N HIS A 292 -14.50 -11.54 9.02
CA HIS A 292 -15.47 -12.44 8.43
C HIS A 292 -15.09 -12.78 6.98
N PRO A 293 -15.41 -13.99 6.49
CA PRO A 293 -15.31 -14.29 5.07
C PRO A 293 -16.04 -13.23 4.24
N SER A 294 -15.37 -12.59 3.28
CA SER A 294 -15.98 -11.60 2.39
C SER A 294 -15.56 -11.82 0.94
N PRO A 295 -16.40 -11.42 -0.04
CA PRO A 295 -15.99 -11.38 -1.44
C PRO A 295 -14.66 -10.62 -1.63
N PRO A 296 -13.84 -11.00 -2.63
CA PRO A 296 -12.57 -10.32 -2.93
C PRO A 296 -12.80 -8.89 -3.45
N ALA A 297 -11.82 -8.01 -3.20
CA ALA A 297 -11.87 -6.59 -3.60
C ALA A 297 -11.89 -6.39 -5.11
N ILE A 298 -11.32 -7.35 -5.86
CA ILE A 298 -11.42 -7.44 -7.31
C ILE A 298 -12.19 -8.73 -7.66
N PRO A 299 -13.23 -8.66 -8.52
CA PRO A 299 -13.92 -9.84 -9.00
C PRO A 299 -12.96 -10.82 -9.69
N LYS A 300 -13.16 -12.13 -9.47
CA LYS A 300 -12.29 -13.19 -10.03
C LYS A 300 -12.16 -13.14 -11.56
N VAL A 301 -13.18 -12.60 -12.25
CA VAL A 301 -13.17 -12.44 -13.71
C VAL A 301 -12.05 -11.49 -14.16
N GLU A 302 -11.81 -10.40 -13.43
CA GLU A 302 -10.72 -9.48 -13.73
C GLU A 302 -9.35 -10.11 -13.43
N MET A 303 -9.26 -10.97 -12.41
CA MET A 303 -8.03 -11.72 -12.12
C MET A 303 -7.68 -12.70 -13.25
N ALA A 304 -8.67 -13.40 -13.81
CA ALA A 304 -8.49 -14.36 -14.89
C ALA A 304 -7.95 -13.72 -16.17
N ARG A 305 -8.28 -12.44 -16.43
CA ARG A 305 -7.77 -11.68 -17.60
C ARG A 305 -6.25 -11.48 -17.60
N LEU A 306 -5.61 -11.54 -16.44
CA LEU A 306 -4.14 -11.49 -16.32
C LEU A 306 -3.50 -12.87 -16.12
N GLY A 307 -4.27 -13.97 -16.23
CA GLY A 307 -3.76 -15.33 -16.00
C GLY A 307 -3.41 -15.61 -14.53
N LEU A 308 -3.98 -14.86 -13.58
CA LEU A 308 -3.73 -14.96 -12.14
C LEU A 308 -4.86 -15.71 -11.39
N GLY A 309 -5.57 -16.62 -12.08
CA GLY A 309 -6.77 -17.31 -11.59
C GLY A 309 -6.55 -18.74 -11.16
#